data_AF-A0A9E2BE30-F1
#
_entry.id   AF-A0A9E2BE30-F1
#
_cell.length_a   1.000
_cell.length_b   1.000
_cell.length_c   1.000
_cell.angle_alpha   90.00
_cell.angle_beta   90.00
_cell.angle_gamma   90.00
#
_symmetry.space_group_name_H-M   'P 1'
#
loop_
_entity.id
_entity.type
_entity.pdbx_description
1 polymer ?
#
loop_
_entity_poly.entity_id
_entity_poly.type
_entity_poly.pdbx_seq_one_letter_code
_entity_poly.pdbx_strand_id
1 'polypeptide(L)'
;THGYVARYTLGRDYHKLMRRRLQRLAGRIEQSIGPFGYRVFVDSAPVLEKPLAEKSGLGWIGKHTNVINKDAGSWFLLGEIYTDLPLPIDEPARNHCGTCRACIEVCPTGAIVEPYVLDARLCISYLTIELRGSIPVELRAAIGNRIFGCDDCQLFCPWNKFAQLTGEPDFQPRHVLDSSDLTNLFAWNREEWETRTTGSAIRRAGYEGWLRNIAVALGNAPSTGPVVAALRSRADDASELVREHVQWALERHANH
;
A
#
# COMPACT_ATOMS: atom_id res chain seq x y z
N THR A 1 -10.80 -10.80 -14.14
CA THR A 1 -10.86 -9.33 -14.26
C THR A 1 -10.93 -8.62 -12.91
N HIS A 2 -10.49 -9.23 -11.80
CA HIS A 2 -10.54 -8.60 -10.48
C HIS A 2 -9.33 -7.71 -10.24
N GLY A 3 -9.54 -6.56 -9.61
CA GLY A 3 -8.48 -5.65 -9.18
C GLY A 3 -7.86 -6.11 -7.87
N TYR A 4 -6.56 -5.83 -7.69
CA TYR A 4 -5.86 -6.05 -6.44
C TYR A 4 -5.60 -4.72 -5.74
N VAL A 5 -6.00 -4.64 -4.47
CA VAL A 5 -5.76 -3.53 -3.57
C VAL A 5 -4.95 -4.06 -2.39
N ALA A 6 -3.84 -3.40 -2.07
CA ALA A 6 -2.95 -3.80 -0.98
C ALA A 6 -3.71 -3.93 0.35
N ARG A 7 -3.41 -4.99 1.10
CA ARG A 7 -4.20 -5.46 2.25
C ARG A 7 -4.43 -4.38 3.31
N TYR A 8 -3.44 -3.53 3.54
CA TYR A 8 -3.52 -2.46 4.55
C TYR A 8 -4.56 -1.37 4.22
N THR A 9 -5.11 -1.35 2.99
CA THR A 9 -6.06 -0.33 2.52
C THR A 9 -7.48 -0.82 2.31
N LEU A 10 -7.74 -2.11 2.54
CA LEU A 10 -9.07 -2.71 2.34
C LEU A 10 -10.10 -2.14 3.34
N GLY A 11 -9.66 -1.79 4.54
CA GLY A 11 -10.51 -1.23 5.59
C GLY A 11 -10.52 0.30 5.65
N ARG A 12 -10.75 0.81 6.86
CA ARG A 12 -10.58 2.22 7.18
C ARG A 12 -9.11 2.61 7.21
N ASP A 13 -8.91 3.88 6.93
CA ASP A 13 -7.62 4.54 6.98
C ASP A 13 -6.97 4.36 8.37
N TYR A 14 -5.88 3.61 8.37
CA TYR A 14 -5.17 3.21 9.58
C TYR A 14 -4.61 4.40 10.37
N HIS A 15 -4.29 5.51 9.70
CA HIS A 15 -3.74 6.71 10.33
C HIS A 15 -4.63 7.19 11.47
N LYS A 16 -5.96 7.22 11.25
CA LYS A 16 -6.92 7.69 12.25
C LYS A 16 -7.02 6.74 13.43
N LEU A 17 -7.08 5.44 13.17
CA LEU A 17 -7.18 4.43 14.21
C LEU A 17 -5.92 4.41 15.09
N MET A 18 -4.75 4.35 14.46
CA MET A 18 -3.46 4.27 15.14
C MET A 18 -3.20 5.53 15.96
N ARG A 19 -3.39 6.72 15.38
CA ARG A 19 -3.21 7.99 16.11
C ARG A 19 -4.09 8.08 17.34
N ARG A 20 -5.36 7.69 17.24
CA ARG A 20 -6.30 7.66 18.37
C ARG A 20 -5.84 6.70 19.48
N ARG A 21 -5.34 5.52 19.13
CA ARG A 21 -4.83 4.52 20.08
C ARG A 21 -3.58 5.02 20.81
N LEU A 22 -2.63 5.59 20.07
CA LEU A 22 -1.40 6.17 20.65
C LEU A 22 -1.72 7.38 21.55
N GLN A 23 -2.66 8.23 21.15
CA GLN A 23 -3.13 9.35 21.98
C GLN A 23 -3.75 8.86 23.30
N ARG A 24 -4.53 7.77 23.25
CA ARG A 24 -5.10 7.15 24.46
C ARG A 24 -4.01 6.54 25.34
N LEU A 25 -2.95 5.97 24.76
CA LEU A 25 -1.82 5.46 25.52
C LEU A 25 -1.07 6.60 26.22
N ALA A 26 -0.78 7.70 25.52
CA ALA A 26 -0.16 8.88 26.12
C ALA A 26 -1.00 9.44 27.28
N GLY A 27 -2.33 9.54 27.12
CA GLY A 27 -3.22 9.97 28.20
C GLY A 27 -3.21 9.03 29.42
N ARG A 28 -3.04 7.72 29.22
CA ARG A 28 -2.89 6.76 30.34
C ARG A 28 -1.56 6.94 31.07
N ILE A 29 -0.49 7.24 30.34
CA ILE A 29 0.82 7.55 30.94
C ILE A 29 0.70 8.82 31.76
N GLU A 30 0.12 9.89 31.19
CA GLU A 30 -0.10 11.18 31.88
C GLU A 30 -0.94 11.04 33.15
N GLN A 31 -1.99 10.22 33.13
CA GLN A 31 -2.79 9.91 34.33
C GLN A 31 -2.00 9.21 35.43
N SER A 32 -0.93 8.49 35.07
CA SER A 32 -0.14 7.69 36.02
C SER A 32 1.01 8.48 36.65
N ILE A 33 1.61 9.42 35.91
CA ILE A 33 2.84 10.13 36.34
C ILE A 33 2.71 11.65 36.38
N GLY A 34 1.57 12.19 35.95
CA GLY A 34 1.37 13.62 35.73
C GLY A 34 1.78 14.07 34.32
N PRO A 35 1.72 15.39 34.05
CA PRO A 35 2.04 15.97 32.75
C PRO A 35 3.48 15.65 32.31
N PHE A 36 3.64 15.32 31.03
CA PHE A 36 4.96 15.09 30.39
C PHE A 36 4.92 15.53 28.92
N GLY A 37 6.07 15.79 28.33
CA GLY A 37 6.17 16.16 26.93
C GLY A 37 6.02 14.94 26.02
N TYR A 38 5.07 14.98 25.08
CA TYR A 38 4.98 13.96 24.04
C TYR A 38 4.42 14.46 22.71
N ARG A 39 4.68 13.67 21.66
CA ARG A 39 4.06 13.84 20.35
C ARG A 39 3.85 12.50 19.66
N VAL A 40 2.64 12.29 19.15
CA VAL A 40 2.23 11.06 18.45
C VAL A 40 2.43 11.20 16.94
N PHE A 41 3.00 10.17 16.31
CA PHE A 41 3.16 10.07 14.86
C PHE A 41 2.70 8.71 14.33
N VAL A 42 2.25 8.73 13.07
CA VAL A 42 1.85 7.56 12.26
C VAL A 42 2.00 7.98 10.80
N ASP A 43 3.02 7.48 10.07
CA ASP A 43 3.32 7.63 8.63
C ASP A 43 3.39 9.06 8.02
N SER A 44 2.43 9.92 8.34
CA SER A 44 2.23 11.24 7.75
C SER A 44 3.19 12.34 8.21
N ALA A 45 4.27 12.01 8.93
CA ALA A 45 5.23 12.96 9.46
C ALA A 45 6.64 12.66 8.93
N PRO A 46 7.56 13.64 8.91
CA PRO A 46 8.94 13.44 8.45
C PRO A 46 9.76 12.67 9.51
N VAL A 47 9.29 11.46 9.84
CA VAL A 47 9.85 10.56 10.83
C VAL A 47 10.17 9.25 10.12
N LEU A 48 11.39 8.76 10.30
CA LEU A 48 11.80 7.46 9.78
C LEU A 48 11.34 6.36 10.74
N GLU A 49 10.06 6.01 10.65
CA GLU A 49 9.39 5.02 11.52
C GLU A 49 10.08 3.65 11.52
N LYS A 50 10.47 3.14 10.35
CA LYS A 50 11.06 1.80 10.23
C LYS A 50 12.42 1.68 10.94
N PRO A 51 13.38 2.61 10.76
CA PRO A 51 14.59 2.63 11.59
C PRO A 51 14.33 2.78 13.10
N LEU A 52 13.30 3.52 13.51
CA LEU A 52 12.94 3.62 14.93
C LEU A 52 12.42 2.30 15.47
N ALA A 53 11.57 1.60 14.72
CA ALA A 53 11.07 0.28 15.06
C ALA A 53 12.19 -0.77 15.16
N GLU A 54 13.20 -0.70 14.29
CA GLU A 54 14.38 -1.58 14.39
C GLU A 54 15.18 -1.30 15.68
N LYS A 55 15.43 -0.02 15.96
CA LYS A 55 16.16 0.41 17.17
C LYS A 55 15.43 0.07 18.46
N SER A 56 14.09 0.08 18.45
CA SER A 56 13.27 -0.24 19.63
C SER A 56 13.04 -1.74 19.82
N GLY A 57 13.74 -2.60 19.07
CA GLY A 57 13.56 -4.05 19.18
C GLY A 57 12.22 -4.59 18.66
N LEU A 58 11.39 -3.77 17.99
CA LEU A 58 10.09 -4.19 17.47
C LEU A 58 10.24 -5.27 16.39
N GLY A 59 11.37 -5.25 15.68
CA GLY A 59 11.71 -6.20 14.63
C GLY A 59 13.02 -5.85 13.96
N TRP A 60 13.28 -6.46 12.81
CA TRP A 60 14.43 -6.13 11.96
C TRP A 60 13.97 -5.66 10.59
N ILE A 61 14.79 -4.88 9.89
CA ILE A 61 14.48 -4.53 8.50
C ILE A 61 14.72 -5.74 7.60
N GLY A 62 13.68 -6.14 6.87
CA GLY A 62 13.75 -7.17 5.85
C GLY A 62 14.42 -6.68 4.57
N LYS A 63 14.91 -7.59 3.70
CA LYS A 63 15.51 -7.21 2.40
C LYS A 63 14.56 -6.43 1.49
N HIS A 64 13.24 -6.57 1.70
CA HIS A 64 12.19 -5.78 1.06
C HIS A 64 11.87 -4.45 1.76
N THR A 65 12.75 -3.97 2.65
CA THR A 65 12.67 -2.68 3.36
C THR A 65 11.46 -2.46 4.28
N ASN A 66 10.70 -3.49 4.64
CA ASN A 66 9.68 -3.41 5.72
C ASN A 66 10.22 -4.05 7.00
N VAL A 67 9.71 -3.59 8.14
CA VAL A 67 10.01 -4.20 9.44
C VAL A 67 9.36 -5.59 9.49
N ILE A 68 10.10 -6.57 9.98
CA ILE A 68 9.63 -7.92 10.24
C ILE A 68 9.76 -8.19 11.73
N ASN A 69 8.66 -8.63 12.34
CA ASN A 69 8.61 -9.12 13.70
C ASN A 69 8.59 -10.66 13.68
N LYS A 70 9.26 -11.29 14.64
CA LYS A 70 9.39 -12.75 14.73
C LYS A 70 8.05 -13.48 14.89
N ASP A 71 7.09 -12.86 15.57
CA ASP A 71 5.80 -13.46 15.95
C ASP A 71 4.64 -12.93 15.09
N ALA A 72 4.80 -11.76 14.44
CA ALA A 72 3.74 -11.12 13.64
C ALA A 72 4.05 -11.03 12.14
N GLY A 73 5.24 -11.46 11.70
CA GLY A 73 5.68 -11.22 10.32
C GLY A 73 5.84 -9.73 10.04
N SER A 74 5.45 -9.26 8.86
CA SER A 74 5.48 -7.85 8.43
C SER A 74 4.08 -7.23 8.27
N TRP A 75 3.02 -7.96 8.61
CA TRP A 75 1.62 -7.52 8.44
C TRP A 75 1.12 -6.72 9.64
N PHE A 76 1.82 -5.64 9.96
CA PHE A 76 1.44 -4.72 11.03
C PHE A 76 1.74 -3.28 10.63
N LEU A 77 1.21 -2.35 11.41
CA LEU A 77 1.34 -0.92 11.20
C LEU A 77 2.24 -0.33 12.26
N LEU A 78 3.00 0.70 11.88
CA LEU A 78 3.87 1.43 12.78
C LEU A 78 3.19 2.68 13.33
N GLY A 79 3.75 3.18 14.42
CA GLY A 79 3.32 4.40 15.05
C GLY A 79 4.15 4.67 16.30
N GLU A 80 4.46 5.94 16.51
CA GLU A 80 5.47 6.38 17.47
C GLU A 80 4.90 7.37 18.48
N ILE A 81 5.41 7.31 19.71
CA ILE A 81 5.26 8.37 20.71
C ILE A 81 6.64 8.89 21.02
N TYR A 82 6.92 10.11 20.57
CA TYR A 82 8.09 10.85 21.03
C TYR A 82 7.80 11.36 22.42
N THR A 83 8.76 11.24 23.33
CA THR A 83 8.58 11.63 24.73
C THR A 83 9.88 12.16 25.33
N ASP A 84 9.75 13.05 26.30
CA ASP A 84 10.85 13.52 27.16
C ASP A 84 11.11 12.60 28.36
N LEU A 85 10.33 11.53 28.53
CA LEU A 85 10.51 10.56 29.60
C LEU A 85 11.82 9.78 29.41
N PRO A 86 12.63 9.61 30.48
CA PRO A 86 13.88 8.86 30.42
C PRO A 86 13.61 7.35 30.51
N LEU A 87 13.00 6.79 29.47
CA LEU A 87 12.68 5.37 29.38
C LEU A 87 13.96 4.53 29.17
N PRO A 88 14.01 3.30 29.69
CA PRO A 88 15.08 2.36 29.33
C PRO A 88 15.07 2.12 27.81
N ILE A 89 16.25 1.93 27.25
CA ILE A 89 16.43 1.66 25.82
C ILE A 89 16.38 0.14 25.61
N ASP A 90 15.56 -0.29 24.64
CA ASP A 90 15.48 -1.68 24.23
C ASP A 90 16.66 -2.10 23.35
N GLU A 91 16.96 -3.39 23.31
CA GLU A 91 17.97 -3.95 22.42
C GLU A 91 17.37 -4.23 21.02
N PRO A 92 18.05 -3.86 19.92
CA PRO A 92 17.59 -4.16 18.57
C PRO A 92 17.41 -5.67 18.33
N ALA A 93 16.39 -6.02 17.55
CA ALA A 93 16.15 -7.42 17.19
C ALA A 93 17.22 -7.93 16.21
N ARG A 94 17.54 -9.23 16.31
CA ARG A 94 18.47 -9.86 15.36
C ARG A 94 17.84 -9.96 13.97
N ASN A 95 18.62 -9.68 12.92
CA ASN A 95 18.18 -9.89 11.56
C ASN A 95 18.12 -11.39 11.21
N HIS A 96 16.99 -11.84 10.66
CA HIS A 96 16.76 -13.24 10.29
C HIS A 96 16.50 -13.48 8.80
N CYS A 97 16.85 -12.55 7.92
CA CYS A 97 16.74 -12.78 6.48
C CYS A 97 17.76 -13.81 5.97
N GLY A 98 18.97 -13.85 6.54
CA GLY A 98 20.04 -14.75 6.11
C GLY A 98 20.28 -14.69 4.59
N THR A 99 20.39 -15.86 3.95
CA THR A 99 20.60 -15.99 2.50
C THR A 99 19.30 -15.87 1.67
N CYS A 100 18.13 -15.75 2.29
CA CYS A 100 16.84 -15.69 1.58
C CYS A 100 16.79 -14.53 0.56
N ARG A 101 16.26 -14.80 -0.63
CA ARG A 101 16.08 -13.82 -1.72
C ARG A 101 14.65 -13.74 -2.26
N ALA A 102 13.69 -14.43 -1.63
CA ALA A 102 12.33 -14.61 -2.15
C ALA A 102 11.62 -13.30 -2.52
N CYS A 103 11.72 -12.26 -1.68
CA CYS A 103 11.09 -10.98 -1.95
C CYS A 103 11.72 -10.21 -3.13
N ILE A 104 13.03 -10.39 -3.36
CA ILE A 104 13.76 -9.78 -4.47
C ILE A 104 13.36 -10.46 -5.78
N GLU A 105 13.36 -11.79 -5.78
CA GLU A 105 13.07 -12.63 -6.96
C GLU A 105 11.64 -12.47 -7.46
N VAL A 106 10.67 -12.23 -6.56
CA VAL A 106 9.27 -12.07 -6.95
C VAL A 106 8.88 -10.64 -7.33
N CYS A 107 9.74 -9.64 -7.07
CA CYS A 107 9.40 -8.24 -7.30
C CYS A 107 9.15 -8.01 -8.81
N PRO A 108 7.93 -7.70 -9.28
CA PRO A 108 7.61 -7.78 -10.70
C PRO A 108 8.38 -6.81 -11.58
N THR A 109 8.81 -5.69 -11.00
CA THR A 109 9.56 -4.61 -11.66
C THR A 109 11.03 -4.57 -11.27
N GLY A 110 11.50 -5.51 -10.44
CA GLY A 110 12.87 -5.49 -9.92
C GLY A 110 13.17 -4.28 -9.02
N ALA A 111 12.16 -3.71 -8.36
CA ALA A 111 12.33 -2.51 -7.54
C ALA A 111 13.25 -2.68 -6.33
N ILE A 112 13.42 -3.91 -5.82
CA ILE A 112 14.41 -4.21 -4.79
C ILE A 112 15.73 -4.55 -5.50
N VAL A 113 16.51 -3.51 -5.81
CA VAL A 113 17.71 -3.61 -6.65
C VAL A 113 18.85 -4.36 -5.95
N GLU A 114 18.93 -4.23 -4.63
CA GLU A 114 19.86 -4.94 -3.76
C GLU A 114 19.19 -5.22 -2.40
N PRO A 115 19.68 -6.17 -1.59
CA PRO A 115 19.19 -6.35 -0.23
C PRO A 115 19.10 -5.02 0.52
N TYR A 116 17.90 -4.69 1.03
CA TYR A 116 17.62 -3.47 1.80
C TYR A 116 17.61 -2.16 0.99
N VAL A 117 17.76 -2.23 -0.34
CA VAL A 117 17.75 -1.07 -1.24
C VAL A 117 16.56 -1.17 -2.19
N LEU A 118 15.64 -0.20 -2.08
CA LEU A 118 14.45 -0.11 -2.92
C LEU A 118 14.54 1.13 -3.82
N ASP A 119 14.43 0.93 -5.14
CA ASP A 119 14.16 2.02 -6.08
C ASP A 119 12.64 2.28 -6.15
N ALA A 120 12.20 3.36 -5.52
CA ALA A 120 10.79 3.74 -5.49
C ALA A 120 10.22 3.99 -6.89
N ARG A 121 11.03 4.42 -7.87
CA ARG A 121 10.58 4.70 -9.24
C ARG A 121 10.13 3.44 -9.97
N LEU A 122 10.60 2.28 -9.53
CA LEU A 122 10.20 0.96 -10.05
C LEU A 122 9.12 0.31 -9.18
N CYS A 123 8.95 0.73 -7.92
CA CYS A 123 8.06 0.09 -6.97
C CYS A 123 6.59 0.29 -7.37
N ILE A 124 5.86 -0.80 -7.64
CA ILE A 124 4.42 -0.74 -7.97
C ILE A 124 3.61 0.00 -6.90
N SER A 125 3.97 -0.13 -5.63
CA SER A 125 3.32 0.61 -4.55
C SER A 125 3.45 2.12 -4.74
N TYR A 126 4.66 2.62 -5.03
CA TYR A 126 4.87 4.03 -5.34
C TYR A 126 4.15 4.46 -6.63
N LEU A 127 4.26 3.67 -7.70
CA LEU A 127 3.64 3.97 -9.00
C LEU A 127 2.11 4.12 -8.89
N THR A 128 1.47 3.31 -8.05
CA THR A 128 0.01 3.29 -7.92
C THR A 128 -0.52 4.28 -6.88
N ILE A 129 0.32 4.73 -5.92
CA ILE A 129 -0.11 5.57 -4.80
C ILE A 129 0.41 7.01 -4.91
N GLU A 130 1.71 7.18 -5.13
CA GLU A 130 2.41 8.45 -4.97
C GLU A 130 2.68 9.16 -6.30
N LEU A 131 2.94 8.39 -7.37
CA LEU A 131 3.14 8.95 -8.69
C LEU A 131 1.88 9.68 -9.17
N ARG A 132 2.00 10.97 -9.47
CA ARG A 132 0.89 11.80 -10.01
C ARG A 132 0.79 11.81 -11.52
N GLY A 133 1.87 11.49 -12.22
CA GLY A 133 1.96 11.53 -13.68
C GLY A 133 1.72 10.18 -14.34
N SER A 134 2.20 10.07 -15.58
CA SER A 134 2.11 8.85 -16.38
C SER A 134 3.00 7.74 -15.84
N ILE A 135 2.47 6.52 -15.79
CA ILE A 135 3.26 5.32 -15.49
C ILE A 135 4.08 5.00 -16.74
N PRO A 136 5.42 4.85 -16.62
CA PRO A 136 6.27 4.48 -17.76
C PRO A 136 5.75 3.24 -18.48
N VAL A 137 5.69 3.29 -19.82
CA VAL A 137 5.05 2.28 -20.67
C VAL A 137 5.63 0.88 -20.42
N GLU A 138 6.95 0.81 -20.23
CA GLU A 138 7.70 -0.41 -19.94
C GLU A 138 7.34 -1.06 -18.60
N LEU A 139 6.78 -0.31 -17.65
CA LEU A 139 6.37 -0.83 -16.34
C LEU A 139 4.89 -1.26 -16.30
N ARG A 140 4.05 -0.79 -17.23
CA ARG A 140 2.59 -1.01 -17.21
C ARG A 140 2.22 -2.49 -17.23
N ALA A 141 2.94 -3.32 -18.00
CA ALA A 141 2.67 -4.76 -18.06
C ALA A 141 2.95 -5.46 -16.71
N ALA A 142 4.04 -5.11 -16.04
CA ALA A 142 4.47 -5.72 -14.78
C ALA A 142 3.55 -5.38 -13.58
N ILE A 143 2.77 -4.29 -13.67
CA ILE A 143 1.78 -3.92 -12.64
C ILE A 143 0.71 -5.02 -12.48
N GLY A 144 0.37 -5.71 -13.57
CA GLY A 144 -0.70 -6.71 -13.58
C GLY A 144 -2.04 -6.06 -13.22
N ASN A 145 -2.73 -6.60 -12.22
CA ASN A 145 -4.03 -6.12 -11.76
C ASN A 145 -3.97 -5.24 -10.49
N ARG A 146 -2.78 -4.79 -10.07
CA ARG A 146 -2.59 -3.98 -8.85
C ARG A 146 -3.03 -2.54 -9.08
N ILE A 147 -4.16 -2.15 -8.50
CA ILE A 147 -4.76 -0.83 -8.71
C ILE A 147 -4.48 0.15 -7.57
N PHE A 148 -4.03 -0.34 -6.41
CA PHE A 148 -3.55 0.48 -5.30
C PHE A 148 -2.59 -0.32 -4.41
N GLY A 149 -1.33 0.08 -4.33
CA GLY A 149 -0.30 -0.61 -3.56
C GLY A 149 0.16 -1.93 -4.19
N CYS A 150 1.15 -2.57 -3.55
CA CYS A 150 1.65 -3.88 -3.93
C CYS A 150 2.17 -4.62 -2.71
N ASP A 151 1.77 -5.88 -2.59
CA ASP A 151 2.03 -6.72 -1.42
C ASP A 151 2.99 -7.88 -1.73
N ASP A 152 3.43 -8.05 -2.99
CA ASP A 152 4.16 -9.25 -3.44
C ASP A 152 5.40 -9.54 -2.60
N CYS A 153 6.22 -8.52 -2.33
CA CYS A 153 7.44 -8.67 -1.55
C CYS A 153 7.17 -9.13 -0.11
N GLN A 154 5.98 -8.84 0.43
CA GLN A 154 5.52 -9.34 1.73
C GLN A 154 4.86 -10.71 1.58
N LEU A 155 3.98 -10.93 0.60
CA LEU A 155 3.29 -12.21 0.38
C LEU A 155 4.25 -13.39 0.27
N PHE A 156 5.41 -13.18 -0.34
CA PHE A 156 6.45 -14.20 -0.51
C PHE A 156 7.50 -14.20 0.62
N CYS A 157 7.39 -13.32 1.61
CA CYS A 157 8.29 -13.31 2.76
C CYS A 157 7.96 -14.50 3.69
N PRO A 158 8.91 -15.41 3.97
CA PRO A 158 8.63 -16.62 4.75
C PRO A 158 8.26 -16.35 6.21
N TRP A 159 8.57 -15.15 6.72
CA TRP A 159 8.20 -14.72 8.07
C TRP A 159 6.70 -14.39 8.20
N ASN A 160 6.00 -14.13 7.09
CA ASN A 160 4.57 -13.88 7.12
C ASN A 160 3.72 -15.12 7.37
N LYS A 161 4.31 -16.32 7.42
CA LYS A 161 3.63 -17.52 7.92
C LYS A 161 3.27 -17.42 9.41
N PHE A 162 3.95 -16.55 10.15
CA PHE A 162 3.69 -16.30 11.57
C PHE A 162 2.64 -15.21 11.80
N ALA A 163 2.28 -14.45 10.75
CA ALA A 163 1.30 -13.39 10.87
C ALA A 163 -0.09 -13.94 11.18
N GLN A 164 -0.82 -13.23 12.04
CA GLN A 164 -2.18 -13.58 12.43
C GLN A 164 -3.18 -12.62 11.80
N LEU A 165 -4.37 -13.12 11.48
CA LEU A 165 -5.46 -12.27 11.04
C LEU A 165 -5.87 -11.33 12.18
N THR A 166 -6.05 -10.06 11.85
CA THR A 166 -6.48 -9.07 12.83
C THR A 166 -7.96 -9.24 13.19
N GLY A 167 -8.26 -9.13 14.49
CA GLY A 167 -9.63 -9.02 14.98
C GLY A 167 -10.18 -7.58 14.94
N GLU A 168 -9.42 -6.60 14.44
CA GLU A 168 -9.84 -5.20 14.38
C GLU A 168 -10.91 -4.97 13.30
N PRO A 169 -12.15 -4.57 13.68
CA PRO A 169 -13.21 -4.34 12.71
C PRO A 169 -12.91 -3.21 11.73
N ASP A 170 -12.20 -2.16 12.14
CA ASP A 170 -11.83 -1.04 11.26
C ASP A 170 -10.91 -1.50 10.10
N PHE A 171 -10.27 -2.67 10.17
CA PHE A 171 -9.42 -3.21 9.11
C PHE A 171 -10.10 -4.24 8.20
N GLN A 172 -11.37 -4.58 8.46
CA GLN A 172 -12.11 -5.50 7.59
C GLN A 172 -12.39 -4.86 6.22
N PRO A 173 -12.38 -5.64 5.12
CA PRO A 173 -12.63 -5.11 3.79
C PRO A 173 -13.95 -4.35 3.69
N ARG A 174 -13.89 -3.17 3.06
CA ARG A 174 -15.06 -2.35 2.75
C ARG A 174 -15.33 -2.36 1.25
N HIS A 175 -16.60 -2.18 0.89
CA HIS A 175 -17.02 -2.01 -0.51
C HIS A 175 -16.56 -3.11 -1.46
N VAL A 176 -16.34 -4.33 -0.95
CA VAL A 176 -15.95 -5.51 -1.75
C VAL A 176 -14.61 -5.31 -2.48
N LEU A 177 -13.74 -4.43 -1.96
CA LEU A 177 -12.45 -4.09 -2.60
C LEU A 177 -11.49 -5.28 -2.71
N ASP A 178 -11.72 -6.34 -1.93
CA ASP A 178 -10.98 -7.60 -1.96
C ASP A 178 -11.40 -8.55 -3.09
N SER A 179 -12.51 -8.26 -3.78
CA SER A 179 -13.07 -9.10 -4.85
C SER A 179 -13.78 -8.30 -5.94
N SER A 180 -13.43 -7.02 -6.10
CA SER A 180 -14.09 -6.13 -7.06
C SER A 180 -13.64 -6.35 -8.50
N ASP A 181 -14.60 -6.40 -9.42
CA ASP A 181 -14.35 -6.42 -10.86
C ASP A 181 -13.84 -5.06 -11.36
N LEU A 182 -12.79 -5.08 -12.18
CA LEU A 182 -12.14 -3.87 -12.70
C LEU A 182 -13.10 -3.00 -13.52
N THR A 183 -14.01 -3.58 -14.31
CA THR A 183 -14.93 -2.81 -15.15
C THR A 183 -15.93 -2.03 -14.30
N ASN A 184 -16.41 -2.63 -13.21
CA ASN A 184 -17.28 -1.96 -12.23
C ASN A 184 -16.55 -0.80 -11.54
N LEU A 185 -15.29 -1.02 -11.10
CA LEU A 185 -14.50 0.04 -10.46
C LEU A 185 -14.16 1.19 -11.41
N PHE A 186 -14.00 0.90 -12.71
CA PHE A 186 -13.71 1.90 -13.75
C PHE A 186 -14.94 2.75 -14.10
N ALA A 187 -16.13 2.20 -13.89
CA ALA A 187 -17.40 2.88 -14.14
C ALA A 187 -17.75 3.92 -13.07
N TRP A 188 -17.12 3.88 -11.89
CA TRP A 188 -17.35 4.87 -10.85
C TRP A 188 -17.09 6.28 -11.37
N ASN A 189 -18.09 7.15 -11.24
CA ASN A 189 -17.89 8.58 -11.44
C ASN A 189 -17.19 9.20 -10.22
N ARG A 190 -16.87 10.50 -10.30
CA ARG A 190 -16.17 11.20 -9.21
C ARG A 190 -16.95 11.19 -7.89
N GLU A 191 -18.25 11.44 -7.94
CA GLU A 191 -19.11 11.49 -6.74
C GLU A 191 -19.21 10.12 -6.06
N GLU A 192 -19.40 9.05 -6.85
CA GLU A 192 -19.39 7.68 -6.35
C GLU A 192 -18.01 7.35 -5.76
N TRP A 193 -16.92 7.66 -6.46
CA TRP A 193 -15.57 7.41 -5.94
C TRP A 193 -15.32 8.14 -4.61
N GLU A 194 -15.71 9.40 -4.47
CA GLU A 194 -15.56 10.15 -3.21
C GLU A 194 -16.36 9.52 -2.08
N THR A 195 -17.59 9.11 -2.35
CA THR A 195 -18.46 8.44 -1.38
C THR A 195 -17.88 7.10 -0.93
N ARG A 196 -17.49 6.24 -1.89
CA ARG A 196 -16.96 4.88 -1.64
C ARG A 196 -15.59 4.90 -0.96
N THR A 197 -14.74 5.87 -1.28
CA THR A 197 -13.38 5.95 -0.73
C THR A 197 -13.28 6.80 0.54
N THR A 198 -14.41 7.30 1.05
CA THR A 198 -14.42 8.10 2.29
C THR A 198 -13.85 7.31 3.47
N GLY A 199 -12.83 7.91 4.09
CA GLY A 199 -12.10 7.30 5.20
C GLY A 199 -11.23 6.10 4.80
N SER A 200 -10.82 5.99 3.53
CA SER A 200 -9.83 5.03 3.05
C SER A 200 -8.55 5.72 2.60
N ALA A 201 -7.42 5.03 2.74
CA ALA A 201 -6.12 5.47 2.23
C ALA A 201 -6.07 5.55 0.68
N ILE A 202 -7.02 4.92 -0.03
CA ILE A 202 -7.14 5.00 -1.50
C ILE A 202 -7.18 6.44 -2.01
N ARG A 203 -7.74 7.36 -1.20
CA ARG A 203 -7.81 8.79 -1.54
C ARG A 203 -6.44 9.41 -1.77
N ARG A 204 -5.35 8.79 -1.28
CA ARG A 204 -3.98 9.22 -1.54
C ARG A 204 -3.65 9.19 -3.04
N ALA A 205 -4.17 8.25 -3.83
CA ALA A 205 -3.93 8.21 -5.28
C ALA A 205 -4.73 9.30 -6.04
N GLY A 206 -5.87 9.73 -5.50
CA GLY A 206 -6.82 10.61 -6.17
C GLY A 206 -7.63 9.88 -7.26
N TYR A 207 -8.69 10.53 -7.74
CA TYR A 207 -9.62 9.94 -8.71
C TYR A 207 -8.97 9.68 -10.08
N GLU A 208 -8.12 10.60 -10.58
CA GLU A 208 -7.40 10.39 -11.84
C GLU A 208 -6.39 9.24 -11.71
N GLY A 209 -5.64 9.18 -10.60
CA GLY A 209 -4.73 8.06 -10.31
C GLY A 209 -5.45 6.72 -10.22
N TRP A 210 -6.64 6.71 -9.61
CA TRP A 210 -7.53 5.53 -9.56
C TRP A 210 -7.90 5.03 -10.96
N LEU A 211 -8.42 5.91 -11.83
CA LEU A 211 -8.76 5.55 -13.21
C LEU A 211 -7.53 5.13 -14.01
N ARG A 212 -6.41 5.87 -13.90
CA ARG A 212 -5.14 5.53 -14.55
C ARG A 212 -4.69 4.11 -14.19
N ASN A 213 -4.70 3.76 -12.92
CA ASN A 213 -4.26 2.44 -12.45
C ASN A 213 -5.19 1.33 -12.96
N ILE A 214 -6.51 1.57 -12.96
CA ILE A 214 -7.48 0.59 -13.47
C ILE A 214 -7.37 0.43 -14.99
N ALA A 215 -7.10 1.50 -15.75
CA ALA A 215 -6.86 1.39 -17.18
C ALA A 215 -5.66 0.49 -17.49
N VAL A 216 -4.57 0.62 -16.73
CA VAL A 216 -3.42 -0.31 -16.83
C VAL A 216 -3.83 -1.75 -16.51
N ALA A 217 -4.57 -1.95 -15.42
CA ALA A 217 -5.04 -3.28 -15.02
C ALA A 217 -5.98 -3.92 -16.05
N LEU A 218 -6.86 -3.13 -16.69
CA LEU A 218 -7.74 -3.57 -17.77
C LEU A 218 -6.93 -3.96 -19.02
N GLY A 219 -5.92 -3.18 -19.40
CA GLY A 219 -5.01 -3.53 -20.51
C GLY A 219 -4.22 -4.83 -20.26
N ASN A 220 -3.98 -5.17 -18.99
CA ASN A 220 -3.35 -6.45 -18.61
C ASN A 220 -4.36 -7.61 -18.45
N ALA A 221 -5.66 -7.35 -18.52
CA ALA A 221 -6.69 -8.36 -18.40
C ALA A 221 -6.92 -9.11 -19.73
N PRO A 222 -7.57 -10.29 -19.71
CA PRO A 222 -7.98 -10.95 -20.94
C PRO A 222 -8.87 -10.06 -21.82
N SER A 223 -8.63 -10.08 -23.14
CA SER A 223 -9.44 -9.36 -24.13
C SER A 223 -10.87 -9.91 -24.16
N THR A 224 -11.81 -9.14 -23.64
CA THR A 224 -13.24 -9.47 -23.64
C THR A 224 -14.07 -8.25 -24.02
N GLY A 225 -15.27 -8.49 -24.55
CA GLY A 225 -16.21 -7.42 -24.90
C GLY A 225 -16.43 -6.40 -23.77
N PRO A 226 -16.72 -6.83 -22.52
CA PRO A 226 -16.87 -5.92 -21.39
C PRO A 226 -15.62 -5.09 -21.06
N VAL A 227 -14.43 -5.69 -21.09
CA VAL A 227 -13.17 -4.97 -20.82
C VAL A 227 -12.92 -3.87 -21.86
N VAL A 228 -13.06 -4.21 -23.15
CA VAL A 228 -12.88 -3.24 -24.25
C VAL A 228 -13.95 -2.15 -24.20
N ALA A 229 -15.20 -2.50 -23.89
CA ALA A 229 -16.28 -1.53 -23.73
C ALA A 229 -16.02 -0.56 -22.56
N ALA A 230 -15.55 -1.06 -21.41
CA ALA A 230 -15.18 -0.25 -20.27
C ALA A 230 -14.07 0.76 -20.63
N LEU A 231 -13.00 0.31 -21.30
CA LEU A 231 -11.94 1.20 -21.79
C LEU A 231 -12.48 2.26 -22.76
N ARG A 232 -13.28 1.86 -23.76
CA ARG A 232 -13.87 2.79 -24.73
C ARG A 232 -14.76 3.85 -24.09
N SER A 233 -15.46 3.52 -22.98
CA SER A 233 -16.29 4.49 -22.26
C SER A 233 -15.51 5.69 -21.69
N ARG A 234 -14.18 5.60 -21.63
CA ARG A 234 -13.26 6.63 -21.13
C ARG A 234 -12.21 7.05 -22.18
N ALA A 235 -12.38 6.67 -23.45
CA ALA A 235 -11.43 7.03 -24.51
C ALA A 235 -11.27 8.55 -24.67
N ASP A 236 -12.36 9.29 -24.45
CA ASP A 236 -12.43 10.75 -24.52
C ASP A 236 -12.52 11.41 -23.12
N ASP A 237 -12.03 10.76 -22.06
CA ASP A 237 -12.04 11.33 -20.70
C ASP A 237 -11.35 12.70 -20.68
N ALA A 238 -11.80 13.64 -19.85
CA ALA A 238 -11.25 15.00 -19.81
C ALA A 238 -9.75 15.01 -19.40
N SER A 239 -9.31 14.02 -18.62
CA SER A 239 -7.92 13.90 -18.18
C SER A 239 -7.03 13.30 -19.27
N GLU A 240 -6.02 14.04 -19.72
CA GLU A 240 -5.02 13.53 -20.67
C GLU A 240 -4.30 12.29 -20.14
N LEU A 241 -4.00 12.28 -18.85
CA LEU A 241 -3.40 11.16 -18.15
C LEU A 241 -4.26 9.89 -18.30
N VAL A 242 -5.57 10.00 -18.09
CA VAL A 242 -6.49 8.85 -18.21
C VAL A 242 -6.57 8.40 -19.67
N ARG A 243 -6.74 9.33 -20.62
CA ARG A 243 -6.81 9.01 -22.06
C ARG A 243 -5.58 8.25 -22.54
N GLU A 244 -4.38 8.70 -22.17
CA GLU A 244 -3.12 8.05 -22.55
C GLU A 244 -3.06 6.59 -22.10
N HIS A 245 -3.50 6.28 -20.87
CA HIS A 245 -3.46 4.93 -20.33
C HIS A 245 -4.59 4.05 -20.90
N VAL A 246 -5.75 4.63 -21.19
CA VAL A 246 -6.85 3.96 -21.89
C VAL A 246 -6.43 3.60 -23.31
N GLN A 247 -5.80 4.52 -24.03
CA GLN A 247 -5.33 4.29 -25.39
C GLN A 247 -4.30 3.16 -25.44
N TRP A 248 -3.31 3.19 -24.54
CA TRP A 248 -2.36 2.09 -24.39
C TRP A 248 -3.04 0.73 -24.12
N ALA A 249 -4.04 0.71 -23.24
CA ALA A 249 -4.79 -0.51 -22.92
C ALA A 249 -5.58 -1.02 -24.13
N LEU A 250 -6.23 -0.13 -24.89
CA LEU A 250 -6.94 -0.48 -26.12
C LEU A 250 -6.01 -1.03 -27.20
N GLU A 251 -4.85 -0.41 -27.41
CA GLU A 251 -3.83 -0.90 -28.35
C GLU A 251 -3.34 -2.30 -27.98
N ARG A 252 -3.18 -2.57 -26.67
CA ARG A 252 -2.81 -3.89 -26.19
C ARG A 252 -3.85 -4.96 -26.55
N HIS A 253 -5.14 -4.63 -26.45
CA HIS A 253 -6.22 -5.54 -26.86
C HIS A 253 -6.38 -5.68 -28.38
N ALA A 254 -5.94 -4.70 -29.17
CA ALA A 254 -5.99 -4.78 -30.64
C ALA A 254 -4.88 -5.67 -31.22
N ASN A 255 -3.79 -5.87 -30.48
CA ASN A 255 -2.64 -6.69 -30.87
C ASN A 255 -2.72 -8.16 -30.39
N HIS A 256 -3.86 -8.58 -29.85
CA HIS A 256 -4.15 -9.92 -29.34
C HIS A 256 -5.36 -10.52 -30.06
#